data_AF-A0A7Y2JBU5-F1
#
_entry.id   AF-A0A7Y2JBU5-F1
#
_cell.length_a   1.000
_cell.length_b   1.000
_cell.length_c   1.000
_cell.angle_alpha   90.00
_cell.angle_beta   90.00
_cell.angle_gamma   90.00
#
_symmetry.space_group_name_H-M   'P 1'
#
loop_
_entity.id
_entity.type
_entity.pdbx_description
1 polymer ?
#
loop_
_entity_poly.entity_id
_entity_poly.type
_entity_poly.pdbx_seq_one_letter_code
_entity_poly.pdbx_strand_id
1 'polypeptide(L)'
;MGEGVTPPRSRSSEPAVTVRDVWKALDDEYPFAHRADWDNVGILLGDSNAPATRVVIALDATPSVVTACRRHKADLLVTHHPVIYSPLKSIRADQAASAAVYELVRMGLAVISAHTNADVAPKGVSHALARKIGLHEIRPLIPGEPSDACKVVVFVPPDRADDVLAALSEAGGGRIGQYTRCSFRAVGTGTFLPAEGANPFLGRPGSEERVEEVRLESVVAGSLLKGVLKGVRDAHPYEEPAIDVYPLKGG
;
A
#
# COMPACT_ATOMS: atom_id res chain seq x y z
N MET A 1 -7.53 55.27 -22.06
CA MET A 1 -7.59 54.38 -20.87
C MET A 1 -7.71 52.98 -21.42
N GLY A 2 -6.67 52.15 -21.26
CA GLY A 2 -6.57 50.83 -21.87
C GLY A 2 -7.30 49.78 -21.06
N GLU A 3 -8.14 48.99 -21.72
CA GLU A 3 -8.76 47.80 -21.14
C GLU A 3 -7.74 46.64 -21.15
N GLY A 4 -7.30 46.24 -19.97
CA GLY A 4 -6.43 45.09 -19.77
C GLY A 4 -7.22 43.80 -19.89
N VAL A 5 -6.97 43.04 -20.96
CA VAL A 5 -7.41 41.65 -21.08
C VAL A 5 -6.55 40.79 -20.16
N THR A 6 -7.16 40.29 -19.08
CA THR A 6 -6.53 39.32 -18.17
C THR A 6 -6.35 38.00 -18.93
N PRO A 7 -5.13 37.43 -19.05
CA PRO A 7 -4.94 36.14 -19.71
C PRO A 7 -5.60 35.02 -18.88
N PRO A 8 -6.08 33.94 -19.53
CA PRO A 8 -6.63 32.80 -18.82
C PRO A 8 -5.55 32.18 -17.94
N ARG A 9 -5.87 31.96 -16.66
CA ARG A 9 -5.00 31.24 -15.73
C ARG A 9 -4.68 29.87 -16.33
N SER A 10 -3.40 29.60 -16.55
CA SER A 10 -2.91 28.27 -16.91
C SER A 10 -3.41 27.29 -15.85
N ARG A 11 -4.26 26.33 -16.23
CA ARG A 11 -4.49 25.15 -15.39
C ARG A 11 -3.13 24.49 -15.23
N SER A 12 -2.58 24.54 -14.03
CA SER A 12 -1.49 23.66 -13.63
C SER A 12 -1.87 22.24 -14.06
N SER A 13 -1.07 21.62 -14.92
CA SER A 13 -1.31 20.26 -15.38
C SER A 13 -1.20 19.33 -14.18
N GLU A 14 -2.35 18.89 -13.64
CA GLU A 14 -2.35 17.79 -12.69
C GLU A 14 -1.60 16.60 -13.31
N PRO A 15 -0.76 15.90 -12.54
CA PRO A 15 -0.07 14.72 -13.04
C PRO A 15 -1.10 13.71 -13.54
N ALA A 16 -0.86 13.15 -14.73
CA ALA A 16 -1.78 12.18 -15.32
C ALA A 16 -1.88 10.93 -14.43
N VAL A 17 -3.11 10.50 -14.13
CA VAL A 17 -3.37 9.25 -13.40
C VAL A 17 -2.77 8.09 -14.18
N THR A 18 -1.96 7.27 -13.51
CA THR A 18 -1.30 6.11 -14.10
C THR A 18 -2.01 4.79 -13.76
N VAL A 19 -1.67 3.73 -14.47
CA VAL A 19 -2.11 2.35 -14.13
C VAL A 19 -1.73 1.99 -12.69
N ARG A 20 -0.55 2.39 -12.22
CA ARG A 20 -0.09 2.20 -10.85
C ARG A 20 -0.99 2.92 -9.84
N ASP A 21 -1.48 4.11 -10.15
CA ASP A 21 -2.37 4.84 -9.26
C ASP A 21 -3.74 4.16 -9.14
N VAL A 22 -4.27 3.64 -10.25
CA VAL A 22 -5.49 2.81 -10.23
C VAL A 22 -5.26 1.51 -9.45
N TRP A 23 -4.11 0.86 -9.64
CA TRP A 23 -3.75 -0.34 -8.88
C TRP A 23 -3.66 -0.05 -7.38
N LYS A 24 -3.04 1.07 -6.95
CA LYS A 24 -3.01 1.47 -5.54
C LYS A 24 -4.40 1.73 -4.97
N ALA A 25 -5.25 2.43 -5.72
CA ALA A 25 -6.63 2.67 -5.30
C ALA A 25 -7.43 1.36 -5.14
N LEU A 26 -7.17 0.36 -6.00
CA LEU A 26 -7.73 -0.98 -5.83
C LEU A 26 -7.12 -1.72 -4.64
N ASP A 27 -5.82 -1.59 -4.39
CA ASP A 27 -5.12 -2.22 -3.26
C ASP A 27 -5.61 -1.65 -1.91
N ASP A 28 -5.95 -0.36 -1.85
CA ASP A 28 -6.49 0.27 -0.65
C ASP A 28 -7.86 -0.31 -0.24
N GLU A 29 -8.71 -0.70 -1.21
CA GLU A 29 -10.05 -1.26 -0.97
C GLU A 29 -10.07 -2.80 -0.97
N TYR A 30 -9.22 -3.41 -1.80
CA TYR A 30 -9.11 -4.85 -2.07
C TYR A 30 -7.64 -5.29 -2.01
N PRO A 31 -7.02 -5.34 -0.81
CA PRO A 31 -5.57 -5.54 -0.69
C PRO A 31 -5.08 -6.79 -1.43
N PHE A 32 -4.24 -6.60 -2.45
CA PHE A 32 -3.70 -7.69 -3.29
C PHE A 32 -2.84 -8.68 -2.50
N ALA A 33 -2.36 -8.26 -1.32
CA ALA A 33 -1.69 -9.12 -0.36
C ALA A 33 -2.61 -10.21 0.23
N HIS A 34 -3.93 -10.01 0.24
CA HIS A 34 -4.91 -10.96 0.79
C HIS A 34 -5.36 -12.04 -0.21
N ARG A 35 -4.71 -12.14 -1.37
CA ARG A 35 -5.01 -13.21 -2.34
C ARG A 35 -4.69 -14.59 -1.75
N ALA A 36 -5.33 -15.63 -2.27
CA ALA A 36 -4.91 -17.00 -2.00
C ALA A 36 -3.52 -17.28 -2.61
N ASP A 37 -2.74 -18.16 -1.98
CA ASP A 37 -1.35 -18.45 -2.38
C ASP A 37 -1.19 -18.93 -3.84
N TRP A 38 -2.21 -19.60 -4.37
CA TRP A 38 -2.23 -20.11 -5.74
C TRP A 38 -2.65 -19.06 -6.78
N ASP A 39 -3.14 -17.90 -6.33
CA ASP A 39 -3.82 -16.94 -7.19
C ASP A 39 -2.85 -15.95 -7.86
N ASN A 40 -3.28 -15.42 -9.01
CA ASN A 40 -2.50 -14.48 -9.83
C ASN A 40 -3.27 -13.17 -10.04
N VAL A 41 -2.93 -12.15 -9.26
CA VAL A 41 -3.63 -10.86 -9.23
C VAL A 41 -2.64 -9.69 -9.35
N GLY A 42 -3.17 -8.48 -9.57
CA GLY A 42 -2.40 -7.26 -9.77
C GLY A 42 -2.32 -6.86 -11.24
N ILE A 43 -1.30 -6.09 -11.61
CA ILE A 43 -1.07 -5.69 -13.01
C ILE A 43 -0.48 -6.89 -13.76
N LEU A 44 -1.30 -7.59 -14.55
CA LEU A 44 -0.89 -8.80 -15.28
C LEU A 44 -0.41 -8.52 -16.71
N LEU A 45 -0.78 -7.36 -17.29
CA LEU A 45 -0.36 -6.93 -18.62
C LEU A 45 -0.11 -5.41 -18.64
N GLY A 46 0.81 -4.97 -19.50
CA GLY A 46 1.06 -3.54 -19.78
C GLY A 46 2.15 -2.88 -18.92
N ASP A 47 2.20 -1.55 -18.97
CA ASP A 47 3.15 -0.72 -18.21
C ASP A 47 2.43 -0.03 -17.04
N SER A 48 2.95 -0.22 -15.83
CA SER A 48 2.42 0.43 -14.61
C SER A 48 2.46 1.96 -14.65
N ASN A 49 3.36 2.56 -15.45
CA ASN A 49 3.49 4.01 -15.56
C ASN A 49 2.68 4.60 -16.71
N ALA A 50 2.00 3.76 -17.52
CA ALA A 50 1.16 4.23 -18.60
C ALA A 50 -0.05 5.05 -18.06
N PRO A 51 -0.53 6.06 -18.79
CA PRO A 51 -1.74 6.78 -18.43
C PRO A 51 -2.97 5.87 -18.38
N ALA A 52 -3.81 6.03 -17.37
CA ALA A 52 -5.08 5.31 -17.22
C ALA A 52 -6.25 6.29 -17.31
N THR A 53 -6.63 6.68 -18.53
CA THR A 53 -7.69 7.70 -18.74
C THR A 53 -9.06 7.08 -18.97
N ARG A 54 -9.13 5.92 -19.60
CA ARG A 54 -10.36 5.18 -19.87
C ARG A 54 -10.24 3.75 -19.38
N VAL A 55 -11.00 3.44 -18.34
CA VAL A 55 -11.00 2.14 -17.68
C VAL A 55 -12.27 1.37 -18.05
N VAL A 56 -12.11 0.12 -18.49
CA VAL A 56 -13.21 -0.84 -18.59
C VAL A 56 -13.11 -1.79 -17.41
N ILE A 57 -14.23 -2.07 -16.74
CA ILE A 57 -14.30 -3.05 -15.65
C ILE A 57 -15.16 -4.23 -16.11
N ALA A 58 -14.68 -5.45 -15.90
CA ALA A 58 -15.36 -6.67 -16.32
C ALA A 58 -15.14 -7.82 -15.33
N LEU A 59 -15.96 -8.88 -15.43
CA LEU A 59 -15.69 -10.14 -14.74
C LEU A 59 -14.54 -10.88 -15.44
N ASP A 60 -14.69 -11.13 -16.74
CA ASP A 60 -13.78 -11.91 -17.59
C ASP A 60 -13.31 -11.11 -18.82
N ALA A 61 -12.09 -11.37 -19.30
CA ALA A 61 -11.55 -10.81 -20.53
C ALA A 61 -12.06 -11.55 -21.79
N THR A 62 -13.38 -11.61 -21.97
CA THR A 62 -14.01 -12.29 -23.11
C THR A 62 -13.84 -11.50 -24.43
N PRO A 63 -14.08 -12.12 -25.61
CA PRO A 63 -14.03 -11.40 -26.89
C PRO A 63 -14.96 -10.18 -26.97
N SER A 64 -16.11 -10.20 -26.30
CA SER A 64 -17.03 -9.05 -26.26
C SER A 64 -16.47 -7.92 -25.39
N VAL A 65 -15.76 -8.24 -24.29
CA VAL A 65 -15.05 -7.26 -23.46
C VAL A 65 -13.87 -6.66 -24.22
N VAL A 66 -13.08 -7.46 -24.93
CA VAL A 66 -12.00 -6.95 -25.81
C VAL A 66 -12.56 -6.00 -26.87
N THR A 67 -13.71 -6.35 -27.46
CA THR A 67 -14.42 -5.47 -28.41
C THR A 67 -14.89 -4.18 -27.75
N ALA A 68 -15.40 -4.25 -26.51
CA ALA A 68 -15.78 -3.06 -25.75
C ALA A 68 -14.57 -2.16 -25.46
N CYS A 69 -13.44 -2.72 -25.02
CA CYS A 69 -12.19 -1.98 -24.82
C CYS A 69 -11.78 -1.22 -26.09
N ARG A 70 -11.85 -1.87 -27.26
CA ARG A 70 -11.55 -1.24 -28.54
C ARG A 70 -12.52 -0.11 -28.88
N ARG A 71 -13.83 -0.35 -28.72
CA ARG A 71 -14.88 0.65 -29.00
C ARG A 71 -14.75 1.89 -28.12
N HIS A 72 -14.45 1.69 -26.84
CA HIS A 72 -14.31 2.77 -25.87
C HIS A 72 -12.90 3.37 -25.83
N LYS A 73 -11.97 2.82 -26.64
CA LYS A 73 -10.54 3.20 -26.67
C LYS A 73 -9.99 3.23 -25.23
N ALA A 74 -10.21 2.14 -24.51
CA ALA A 74 -9.74 1.97 -23.14
C ALA A 74 -8.22 1.87 -23.11
N ASP A 75 -7.61 2.42 -22.06
CA ASP A 75 -6.18 2.30 -21.78
C ASP A 75 -5.91 1.19 -20.75
N LEU A 76 -6.92 0.90 -19.92
CA LEU A 76 -6.86 -0.06 -18.83
C LEU A 76 -8.13 -0.92 -18.81
N LEU A 77 -7.94 -2.24 -18.67
CA LEU A 77 -8.99 -3.19 -18.34
C LEU A 77 -8.77 -3.69 -16.90
N VAL A 78 -9.79 -3.60 -16.06
CA VAL A 78 -9.82 -4.22 -14.74
C VAL A 78 -10.73 -5.45 -14.83
N THR A 79 -10.21 -6.63 -14.51
CA THR A 79 -10.99 -7.86 -14.44
C THR A 79 -11.08 -8.40 -13.02
N HIS A 80 -12.15 -9.14 -12.71
CA HIS A 80 -12.16 -9.96 -11.52
C HIS A 80 -11.32 -11.22 -11.73
N HIS A 81 -11.65 -12.03 -12.74
CA HIS A 81 -10.87 -13.23 -13.04
C HIS A 81 -9.53 -12.89 -13.72
N PRO A 82 -8.42 -13.56 -13.35
CA PRO A 82 -7.11 -13.32 -13.94
C PRO A 82 -7.07 -13.54 -15.44
N VAL A 83 -6.64 -12.53 -16.20
CA VAL A 83 -6.43 -12.69 -17.66
C VAL A 83 -5.32 -13.70 -17.98
N ILE A 84 -4.37 -13.87 -17.05
CA ILE A 84 -3.39 -14.96 -17.04
C ILE A 84 -3.63 -15.74 -15.74
N TYR A 85 -4.39 -16.83 -15.81
CA TYR A 85 -4.60 -17.69 -14.64
C TYR A 85 -3.46 -18.69 -14.42
N SER A 86 -2.93 -19.28 -15.50
CA SER A 86 -1.81 -20.21 -15.46
C SER A 86 -0.65 -19.70 -16.32
N PRO A 87 0.62 -20.04 -15.99
CA PRO A 87 1.77 -19.63 -16.77
C PRO A 87 1.63 -20.00 -18.26
N LEU A 88 1.72 -19.00 -19.14
CA LEU A 88 1.64 -19.17 -20.58
C LEU A 88 3.01 -19.53 -21.16
N LYS A 89 3.10 -20.64 -21.89
CA LYS A 89 4.32 -21.03 -22.62
C LYS A 89 4.50 -20.28 -23.95
N SER A 90 3.41 -19.77 -24.50
CA SER A 90 3.37 -18.97 -25.73
C SER A 90 2.17 -18.02 -25.71
N ILE A 91 2.28 -16.90 -26.44
CA ILE A 91 1.18 -15.94 -26.64
C ILE A 91 0.85 -15.89 -28.12
N ARG A 92 -0.28 -16.48 -28.50
CA ARG A 92 -0.73 -16.56 -29.89
C ARG A 92 -2.23 -16.28 -30.01
N ALA A 93 -2.61 -15.67 -31.13
CA ALA A 93 -4.00 -15.35 -31.47
C ALA A 93 -4.85 -16.62 -31.69
N ASP A 94 -4.22 -17.70 -32.17
CA ASP A 94 -4.88 -18.96 -32.53
C ASP A 94 -4.96 -19.96 -31.36
N GLN A 95 -4.52 -19.57 -30.16
CA GLN A 95 -4.58 -20.38 -28.95
C GLN A 95 -5.55 -19.77 -27.95
N ALA A 96 -6.63 -20.49 -27.63
CA ALA A 96 -7.68 -20.01 -26.73
C ALA A 96 -7.13 -19.50 -25.38
N ALA A 97 -6.15 -20.20 -24.79
CA ALA A 97 -5.53 -19.83 -23.52
C ALA A 97 -4.81 -18.48 -23.54
N SER A 98 -4.38 -17.99 -24.71
CA SER A 98 -3.63 -16.73 -24.86
C SER A 98 -4.30 -15.72 -25.78
N ALA A 99 -5.41 -16.05 -26.44
CA ALA A 99 -6.02 -15.21 -27.47
C ALA A 99 -6.42 -13.82 -26.92
N ALA A 100 -7.01 -13.78 -25.72
CA ALA A 100 -7.35 -12.51 -25.06
C ALA A 100 -6.09 -11.70 -24.73
N VAL A 101 -5.06 -12.33 -24.17
CA VAL A 101 -3.77 -11.70 -23.86
C VAL A 101 -3.14 -11.12 -25.13
N TYR A 102 -3.11 -11.90 -26.21
CA TYR A 102 -2.57 -11.48 -27.51
C TYR A 102 -3.24 -10.20 -28.01
N GLU A 103 -4.58 -10.16 -28.01
CA GLU A 103 -5.34 -9.00 -28.47
C GLU A 103 -5.14 -7.77 -27.59
N LEU A 104 -5.19 -7.94 -26.25
CA LEU A 104 -5.04 -6.85 -25.29
C LEU A 104 -3.65 -6.21 -25.37
N VAL A 105 -2.60 -7.03 -25.49
CA VAL A 105 -1.22 -6.54 -25.67
C VAL A 105 -1.06 -5.82 -27.02
N ARG A 106 -1.62 -6.35 -28.10
CA ARG A 106 -1.62 -5.70 -29.43
C ARG A 106 -2.32 -4.35 -29.44
N MET A 107 -3.31 -4.17 -28.58
CA MET A 107 -4.02 -2.90 -28.40
C MET A 107 -3.27 -1.91 -27.49
N GLY A 108 -2.20 -2.35 -26.82
CA GLY A 108 -1.43 -1.52 -25.89
C GLY A 108 -2.12 -1.30 -24.54
N LEU A 109 -3.09 -2.14 -24.17
CA LEU A 109 -3.81 -2.01 -22.90
C LEU A 109 -3.01 -2.61 -21.74
N ALA A 110 -3.08 -1.94 -20.59
CA ALA A 110 -2.77 -2.57 -19.33
C ALA A 110 -3.97 -3.38 -18.81
N VAL A 111 -3.69 -4.42 -18.02
CA VAL A 111 -4.74 -5.21 -17.35
C VAL A 111 -4.41 -5.41 -15.88
N ILE A 112 -5.35 -5.04 -15.02
CA ILE A 112 -5.32 -5.37 -13.59
C ILE A 112 -6.36 -6.45 -13.31
N SER A 113 -5.98 -7.53 -12.64
CA SER A 113 -6.93 -8.56 -12.20
C SER A 113 -7.02 -8.58 -10.67
N ALA A 114 -8.22 -8.41 -10.12
CA ALA A 114 -8.53 -8.46 -8.69
C ALA A 114 -9.52 -9.60 -8.41
N HIS A 115 -8.98 -10.75 -7.98
CA HIS A 115 -9.69 -12.02 -7.90
C HIS A 115 -9.99 -12.36 -6.43
N THR A 116 -9.28 -13.34 -5.85
CA THR A 116 -9.56 -13.78 -4.47
C THR A 116 -9.35 -12.69 -3.44
N ASN A 117 -8.43 -11.74 -3.68
CA ASN A 117 -8.25 -10.55 -2.83
C ASN A 117 -9.53 -9.69 -2.77
N ALA A 118 -10.26 -9.57 -3.87
CA ALA A 118 -11.54 -8.87 -3.91
C ALA A 118 -12.68 -9.70 -3.32
N ASP A 119 -12.59 -11.03 -3.30
CA ASP A 119 -13.59 -11.90 -2.67
C ASP A 119 -13.57 -11.83 -1.14
N VAL A 120 -12.36 -11.78 -0.57
CA VAL A 120 -12.14 -11.78 0.89
C VAL A 120 -12.13 -10.38 1.50
N ALA A 121 -12.05 -9.33 0.70
CA ALA A 121 -12.05 -7.96 1.19
C ALA A 121 -13.33 -7.64 1.99
N PRO A 122 -13.26 -6.81 3.06
CA PRO A 122 -14.40 -6.53 3.94
C PRO A 122 -15.66 -6.03 3.21
N LYS A 123 -15.48 -5.27 2.12
CA LYS A 123 -16.55 -4.76 1.25
C LYS A 123 -16.44 -5.32 -0.18
N GLY A 124 -15.88 -6.51 -0.29
CA GLY A 124 -15.62 -7.24 -1.52
C GLY A 124 -16.85 -7.89 -2.15
N VAL A 125 -16.60 -8.84 -3.06
CA VAL A 125 -17.63 -9.55 -3.84
C VAL A 125 -18.66 -10.22 -2.94
N SER A 126 -18.20 -10.98 -1.93
CA SER A 126 -19.08 -11.68 -0.99
C SER A 126 -19.98 -10.72 -0.20
N HIS A 127 -19.43 -9.57 0.22
CA HIS A 127 -20.19 -8.53 0.91
C HIS A 127 -21.23 -7.88 0.00
N ALA A 128 -20.86 -7.55 -1.24
CA ALA A 128 -21.76 -6.98 -2.24
C ALA A 128 -22.92 -7.93 -2.56
N LEU A 129 -22.64 -9.23 -2.71
CA LEU A 129 -23.66 -10.26 -2.91
C LEU A 129 -24.60 -10.37 -1.71
N ALA A 130 -24.06 -10.47 -0.49
CA ALA A 130 -24.84 -10.54 0.74
C ALA A 130 -25.80 -9.35 0.88
N ARG A 131 -25.33 -8.13 0.56
CA ARG A 131 -26.19 -6.93 0.51
C ARG A 131 -27.27 -7.04 -0.56
N LYS A 132 -26.94 -7.55 -1.74
CA LYS A 132 -27.88 -7.66 -2.88
C LYS A 132 -29.06 -8.60 -2.57
N ILE A 133 -28.83 -9.64 -1.77
CA ILE A 133 -29.87 -10.59 -1.34
C ILE A 133 -30.55 -10.21 -0.02
N GLY A 134 -30.22 -9.05 0.56
CA GLY A 134 -30.89 -8.51 1.75
C GLY A 134 -30.41 -9.06 3.09
N LEU A 135 -29.16 -9.56 3.18
CA LEU A 135 -28.60 -9.93 4.48
C LEU A 135 -28.24 -8.69 5.31
N HIS A 136 -28.38 -8.83 6.62
CA HIS A 136 -27.99 -7.86 7.63
C HIS A 136 -26.90 -8.44 8.54
N GLU A 137 -26.19 -7.58 9.27
CA GLU A 137 -25.10 -7.99 10.19
C GLU A 137 -24.04 -8.89 9.52
N ILE A 138 -23.69 -8.54 8.28
CA ILE A 138 -22.80 -9.33 7.43
C ILE A 138 -21.41 -9.40 8.08
N ARG A 139 -20.96 -10.62 8.34
CA ARG A 139 -19.62 -10.95 8.85
C ARG A 139 -18.97 -12.03 7.99
N PRO A 140 -17.63 -12.12 7.95
CA PRO A 140 -16.94 -13.18 7.23
C PRO A 140 -17.40 -14.57 7.70
N LEU A 141 -17.63 -15.48 6.74
CA LEU A 141 -17.94 -16.88 7.05
C LEU A 141 -16.71 -17.63 7.58
N ILE A 142 -15.57 -17.40 6.95
CA ILE A 142 -14.25 -17.82 7.40
C ILE A 142 -13.53 -16.53 7.79
N PRO A 143 -13.32 -16.27 9.09
CA PRO A 143 -12.51 -15.14 9.52
C PRO A 143 -11.10 -15.26 8.95
N GLY A 144 -10.54 -14.13 8.50
CA GLY A 144 -9.13 -14.07 8.13
C GLY A 144 -8.22 -14.31 9.33
N GLU A 145 -6.93 -14.49 9.09
CA GLU A 145 -5.96 -14.57 10.18
C GLU A 145 -5.96 -13.26 10.99
N PRO A 146 -5.76 -13.33 12.32
CA PRO A 146 -5.57 -12.14 13.13
C PRO A 146 -4.45 -11.28 12.53
N SER A 147 -4.61 -9.95 12.57
CA SER A 147 -3.57 -9.05 12.07
C SER A 147 -2.21 -9.41 12.68
N ASP A 148 -1.19 -9.48 11.82
CA ASP A 148 0.22 -9.58 12.21
C ASP A 148 0.79 -8.23 12.70
N ALA A 149 -0.07 -7.25 12.94
CA ALA A 149 0.31 -5.93 13.39
C ALA A 149 1.11 -6.00 14.70
N CYS A 150 2.02 -5.06 14.82
CA CYS A 150 2.84 -4.86 15.99
C CYS A 150 2.78 -3.39 16.43
N LYS A 151 3.10 -3.15 17.69
CA LYS A 151 3.45 -1.82 18.18
C LYS A 151 4.97 -1.68 18.09
N VAL A 152 5.43 -0.70 17.34
CA VAL A 152 6.82 -0.25 17.37
C VAL A 152 6.94 0.88 18.38
N VAL A 153 7.90 0.77 19.29
CA VAL A 153 8.23 1.78 20.30
C VAL A 153 9.69 2.16 20.11
N VAL A 154 9.97 3.46 20.03
CA VAL A 154 11.32 4.01 19.92
C VAL A 154 11.50 5.13 20.95
N PHE A 155 12.70 5.22 21.53
CA PHE A 155 13.07 6.23 22.51
C PHE A 155 14.02 7.22 21.87
N VAL A 156 13.62 8.49 21.80
CA VAL A 156 14.29 9.51 20.97
C VAL A 156 14.39 10.84 21.73
N PRO A 157 15.47 11.62 21.58
CA PRO A 157 15.53 12.98 22.09
C PRO A 157 14.32 13.82 21.65
N PRO A 158 13.76 14.69 22.51
CA PRO A 158 12.58 15.49 22.19
C PRO A 158 12.71 16.30 20.90
N ASP A 159 13.90 16.81 20.59
CA ASP A 159 14.20 17.65 19.42
C ASP A 159 14.38 16.85 18.11
N ARG A 160 14.27 15.51 18.16
CA ARG A 160 14.32 14.61 17.00
C ARG A 160 13.08 13.72 16.85
N ALA A 161 12.14 13.82 17.79
CA ALA A 161 10.94 12.97 17.80
C ALA A 161 10.06 13.13 16.54
N ASP A 162 9.98 14.34 15.98
CA ASP A 162 9.19 14.60 14.78
C ASP A 162 9.83 14.01 13.50
N ASP A 163 11.16 14.05 13.39
CA ASP A 163 11.90 13.47 12.28
C ASP A 163 11.75 11.95 12.25
N VAL A 164 11.87 11.30 13.41
CA VAL A 164 11.69 9.85 13.55
C VAL A 164 10.23 9.45 13.26
N LEU A 165 9.24 10.23 13.72
CA LEU A 165 7.84 9.95 13.38
C LEU A 165 7.58 10.11 11.87
N ALA A 166 8.19 11.11 11.23
CA ALA A 166 8.06 11.32 9.79
C ALA A 166 8.58 10.10 9.03
N ALA A 167 9.80 9.64 9.33
CA ALA A 167 10.40 8.46 8.70
C ALA A 167 9.58 7.18 8.94
N LEU A 168 9.08 6.97 10.17
CA LEU A 168 8.19 5.85 10.50
C LEU A 168 6.91 5.89 9.65
N SER A 169 6.32 7.07 9.49
CA SER A 169 5.06 7.25 8.77
C SER A 169 5.22 7.12 7.25
N GLU A 170 6.32 7.64 6.71
CA GLU A 170 6.69 7.50 5.29
C GLU A 170 6.93 6.04 4.90
N ALA A 171 7.51 5.26 5.82
CA ALA A 171 7.65 3.81 5.67
C ALA A 171 6.34 3.02 5.86
N GLY A 172 5.21 3.71 6.12
CA GLY A 172 3.87 3.14 6.20
C GLY A 172 3.39 2.80 7.62
N GLY A 173 4.17 3.11 8.65
CA GLY A 173 3.74 3.00 10.04
C GLY A 173 2.67 4.04 10.41
N GLY A 174 1.91 3.77 11.47
CA GLY A 174 0.91 4.72 11.98
C GLY A 174 -0.30 4.89 11.07
N ARG A 175 -0.65 3.87 10.29
CA ARG A 175 -1.90 3.82 9.53
C ARG A 175 -2.92 2.96 10.25
N ILE A 176 -4.06 3.55 10.62
CA ILE A 176 -5.17 2.86 11.28
C ILE A 176 -6.45 3.27 10.57
N GLY A 177 -7.01 2.36 9.77
CA GLY A 177 -8.12 2.69 8.87
C GLY A 177 -7.74 3.85 7.94
N GLN A 178 -8.53 4.93 7.97
CA GLN A 178 -8.33 6.13 7.14
C GLN A 178 -7.39 7.18 7.77
N TYR A 179 -6.85 6.91 8.95
CA TYR A 179 -5.95 7.83 9.65
C TYR A 179 -4.49 7.47 9.36
N THR A 180 -3.66 8.50 9.15
CA THR A 180 -2.21 8.36 8.91
C THR A 180 -1.43 9.12 9.99
N ARG A 181 -0.14 8.79 10.16
CA ARG A 181 0.75 9.37 11.18
C ARG A 181 0.24 9.17 12.63
N CYS A 182 -0.55 8.13 12.88
CA CYS A 182 -1.04 7.78 14.21
C CYS A 182 0.13 7.41 15.12
N SER A 183 0.33 8.15 16.21
CA SER A 183 1.34 7.86 17.21
C SER A 183 0.90 8.30 18.60
N PHE A 184 1.52 7.72 19.63
CA PHE A 184 1.44 8.19 21.00
C PHE A 184 2.84 8.58 21.48
N ARG A 185 2.91 9.59 22.35
CA ARG A 185 4.16 10.15 22.88
C ARG A 185 4.06 10.30 24.38
N ALA A 186 5.08 9.84 25.09
CA ALA A 186 5.27 10.10 26.51
C ALA A 186 6.71 10.56 26.78
N VAL A 187 6.88 11.62 27.55
CA VAL A 187 8.20 12.07 28.00
C VAL A 187 8.62 11.24 29.22
N GLY A 188 9.89 10.84 29.25
CA GLY A 188 10.49 10.10 30.35
C GLY A 188 11.99 10.36 30.44
N THR A 189 12.64 9.65 31.36
CA THR A 189 14.10 9.70 31.52
C THR A 189 14.72 8.39 31.05
N GLY A 190 15.56 8.48 30.02
CA GLY A 190 16.43 7.40 29.58
C GLY A 190 17.71 7.37 30.42
N THR A 191 18.20 6.17 30.73
CA THR A 191 19.45 5.98 31.48
C THR A 191 20.34 4.98 30.77
N PHE A 192 21.60 5.33 30.56
CA PHE A 192 22.57 4.43 29.93
C PHE A 192 24.00 4.74 30.41
N LEU A 193 24.88 3.73 30.31
CA LEU A 193 26.30 3.85 30.63
C LEU A 193 27.09 3.47 29.37
N PRO A 194 27.62 4.44 28.60
CA PRO A 194 28.37 4.12 27.39
C PRO A 194 29.69 3.43 27.75
N ALA A 195 30.00 2.32 27.07
CA ALA A 195 31.28 1.65 27.21
C ALA A 195 32.44 2.51 26.66
N GLU A 196 33.69 2.22 27.04
CA GLU A 196 34.87 3.02 26.64
C GLU A 196 35.05 3.17 25.12
N GLY A 197 34.50 2.26 24.30
CA GLY A 197 34.53 2.33 22.84
C GLY A 197 33.28 2.92 22.17
N ALA A 198 32.29 3.39 22.93
CA ALA A 198 31.06 3.95 22.39
C ALA A 198 31.25 5.41 21.95
N ASN A 199 30.52 5.83 20.91
CA ASN A 199 30.45 7.22 20.44
C ASN A 199 29.03 7.78 20.65
N PRO A 200 28.61 8.02 21.91
CA PRO A 200 27.22 8.35 22.20
C PRO A 200 26.87 9.74 21.66
N PHE A 201 25.68 9.88 21.08
CA PHE A 201 25.15 11.18 20.65
C PHE A 201 24.93 12.13 21.85
N LEU A 202 24.58 11.59 23.03
CA LEU A 202 24.45 12.30 24.29
C LEU A 202 25.34 11.66 25.36
N GLY A 203 26.10 12.47 26.10
CA GLY A 203 26.88 12.03 27.25
C GLY A 203 28.33 11.62 26.95
N ARG A 204 28.96 10.90 27.89
CA ARG A 204 30.39 10.50 27.81
C ARG A 204 30.63 9.04 28.21
N PRO A 205 31.55 8.33 27.53
CA PRO A 205 31.99 7.00 27.95
C PRO A 205 32.44 6.93 29.41
N GLY A 206 32.06 5.85 30.09
CA GLY A 206 32.44 5.57 31.49
C GLY A 206 31.63 6.32 32.56
N SER A 207 30.58 7.07 32.19
CA SER A 207 29.67 7.73 33.14
C SER A 207 28.21 7.35 32.89
N GLU A 208 27.43 7.15 33.96
CA GLU A 208 25.98 6.94 33.81
C GLU A 208 25.33 8.26 33.40
N GLU A 209 24.67 8.23 32.26
CA GLU A 209 23.95 9.35 31.70
C GLU A 209 22.46 9.22 32.00
N ARG A 210 21.82 10.36 32.26
CA ARG A 210 20.37 10.46 32.43
C ARG A 210 19.87 11.60 31.57
N VAL A 211 19.04 11.28 30.58
CA VAL A 211 18.58 12.25 29.57
C VAL A 211 17.07 12.20 29.44
N GLU A 212 16.46 13.34 29.12
CA GLU A 212 15.05 13.38 28.76
C GLU A 212 14.86 12.76 27.38
N GLU A 213 13.92 11.83 27.27
CA GLU A 213 13.56 11.17 26.00
C GLU A 213 12.06 11.12 25.82
N VAL A 214 11.63 11.03 24.57
CA VAL A 214 10.26 10.75 24.17
C VAL A 214 10.17 9.25 23.83
N ARG A 215 9.33 8.53 24.57
CA ARG A 215 8.79 7.25 24.14
C ARG A 215 7.76 7.52 23.04
N LEU A 216 8.16 7.29 21.80
CA LEU A 216 7.32 7.39 20.62
C LEU A 216 6.84 5.99 20.23
N GLU A 217 5.53 5.81 20.08
CA GLU A 217 4.98 4.51 19.71
C GLU A 217 3.90 4.59 18.65
N SER A 218 3.87 3.59 17.75
CA SER A 218 2.95 3.54 16.62
C SER A 218 2.62 2.10 16.22
N VAL A 219 1.45 1.90 15.61
CA VAL A 219 1.02 0.60 15.07
C VAL A 219 1.60 0.43 13.67
N VAL A 220 2.11 -0.78 13.39
CA VAL A 220 2.75 -1.12 12.13
C VAL A 220 2.24 -2.50 11.70
N ALA A 221 1.75 -2.62 10.46
CA ALA A 221 1.42 -3.91 9.86
C ALA A 221 2.70 -4.78 9.79
N GLY A 222 2.62 -6.07 10.09
CA GLY A 222 3.83 -6.92 10.16
C GLY A 222 4.59 -6.96 8.84
N SER A 223 3.88 -6.93 7.71
CA SER A 223 4.46 -6.82 6.36
C SER A 223 5.33 -5.58 6.13
N LEU A 224 5.07 -4.47 6.84
CA LEU A 224 5.81 -3.21 6.71
C LEU A 224 6.92 -3.06 7.75
N LEU A 225 6.98 -3.95 8.76
CA LEU A 225 7.87 -3.81 9.91
C LEU A 225 9.34 -3.63 9.51
N LYS A 226 9.84 -4.43 8.56
CA LYS A 226 11.25 -4.35 8.12
C LYS A 226 11.58 -2.97 7.53
N GLY A 227 10.67 -2.43 6.72
CA GLY A 227 10.83 -1.11 6.11
C GLY A 227 10.78 0.01 7.16
N VAL A 228 9.81 -0.07 8.07
CA VAL A 228 9.68 0.89 9.18
C VAL A 228 10.90 0.88 10.10
N LEU A 229 11.38 -0.30 10.52
CA LEU A 229 12.57 -0.39 11.37
C LEU A 229 13.82 0.16 10.69
N LYS A 230 13.94 0.00 9.36
CA LYS A 230 15.04 0.62 8.61
C LYS A 230 14.90 2.15 8.63
N GLY A 231 13.74 2.68 8.26
CA GLY A 231 13.50 4.13 8.20
C GLY A 231 13.70 4.82 9.56
N VAL A 232 13.22 4.19 10.64
CA VAL A 232 13.45 4.67 12.01
C VAL A 232 14.94 4.71 12.34
N ARG A 233 15.70 3.64 12.06
CA ARG A 233 17.15 3.62 12.33
C ARG A 233 17.92 4.65 11.52
N ASP A 234 17.60 4.82 10.24
CA ASP A 234 18.27 5.78 9.37
C ASP A 234 18.04 7.24 9.83
N ALA A 235 16.86 7.53 10.39
CA ALA A 235 16.49 8.86 10.88
C ALA A 235 16.87 9.12 12.34
N HIS A 236 17.24 8.09 13.09
CA HIS A 236 17.52 8.23 14.52
C HIS A 236 18.88 8.92 14.75
N PRO A 237 19.01 9.83 15.73
CA PRO A 237 20.30 10.49 16.02
C PRO A 237 21.33 9.55 16.66
N TYR A 238 20.90 8.43 17.23
CA TYR A 238 21.79 7.47 17.90
C TYR A 238 22.29 6.43 16.90
N GLU A 239 23.55 6.01 17.05
CA GLU A 239 24.15 4.92 16.27
C GLU A 239 23.39 3.61 16.47
N GLU A 240 22.99 3.32 17.72
CA GLU A 240 22.20 2.15 18.10
C GLU A 240 20.93 2.58 18.86
N PRO A 241 19.82 2.83 18.16
CA PRO A 241 18.56 3.19 18.83
C PRO A 241 17.94 2.02 19.56
N ALA A 242 17.43 2.28 20.77
CA ALA A 242 16.56 1.35 21.49
C ALA A 242 15.18 1.32 20.80
N ILE A 243 14.80 0.14 20.29
CA ILE A 243 13.52 -0.08 19.60
C ILE A 243 12.90 -1.38 20.11
N ASP A 244 11.68 -1.28 20.64
CA ASP A 244 10.88 -2.45 21.03
C ASP A 244 9.80 -2.73 19.98
N VAL A 245 9.53 -4.01 19.76
CA VAL A 245 8.44 -4.48 18.88
C VAL A 245 7.55 -5.42 19.67
N TYR A 246 6.30 -5.02 19.90
CA TYR A 246 5.31 -5.82 20.61
C TYR A 246 4.30 -6.40 19.61
N PRO A 247 4.14 -7.73 19.50
CA PRO A 247 3.07 -8.30 18.70
C PRO A 247 1.70 -7.92 19.29
N LEU A 248 0.76 -7.52 18.45
CA LEU A 248 -0.61 -7.23 18.87
C LEU A 248 -1.49 -8.45 18.58
N LYS A 249 -2.40 -8.77 19.50
CA LYS A 249 -3.41 -9.81 19.28
C LYS A 249 -4.75 -9.15 18.96
N GLY A 250 -5.37 -9.56 17.84
CA GLY A 250 -6.73 -9.13 17.49
C GLY A 250 -6.83 -7.73 16.90
N GLY A 251 -5.77 -7.26 16.23
CA GLY A 251 -5.84 -6.09 15.34
C GLY A 251 -6.62 -6.38 14.07
#